data_AF-A0A812VU19-F1
#
_entry.id   AF-A0A812VU19-F1
#
_cell.length_a   1.000
_cell.length_b   1.000
_cell.length_c   1.000
_cell.angle_alpha   90.00
_cell.angle_beta   90.00
_cell.angle_gamma   90.00
#
_symmetry.space_group_name_H-M   'P 1'
#
loop_
_entity.id
_entity.type
_entity.pdbx_description
1 polymer ?
#
loop_
_entity_poly.entity_id
_entity_poly.type
_entity_poly.pdbx_seq_one_letter_code
_entity_poly.pdbx_strand_id
1 'polypeptide(L)'
;MVCTILREELVAALSGNSSHKNTERSQERQTRKFDQELWGQSKNFDNFVAFDKAKCTVPGCSMLHWLPLGYVIGCTKNDVGRVALPGEAAWFSLPGTCPSKFYFQKSDECVKREPGGQCKGSQVTGERDCTYQIEEAGEIPLDELSGIKNYNDVCESTGVREYDETTDKGTGTSFWNGKADPKKGAERVKFISDLFAKRFPHFPAHLDDPPCDA
;
A
#
# COMPACT_ATOMS: atom_id res chain seq x y z
N MET A 1 11.00 4.74 25.60
CA MET A 1 10.59 3.33 25.41
C MET A 1 9.66 3.34 24.20
N VAL A 2 10.08 2.79 23.07
CA VAL A 2 9.33 2.92 21.79
C VAL A 2 8.51 1.66 21.59
N CYS A 3 7.19 1.78 21.56
CA CYS A 3 6.31 0.72 21.05
C CYS A 3 6.49 0.68 19.53
N THR A 4 7.11 -0.37 19.02
CA THR A 4 7.32 -0.55 17.57
C THR A 4 5.99 -0.93 16.92
N ILE A 5 5.54 -0.08 16.02
CA ILE A 5 4.36 -0.27 15.16
C ILE A 5 4.77 -1.20 14.02
N LEU A 6 4.28 -2.44 13.99
CA LEU A 6 4.47 -3.34 12.84
C LEU A 6 3.42 -3.12 11.74
N ARG A 7 2.54 -2.14 11.95
CA ARG A 7 1.43 -1.80 11.03
C ARG A 7 1.89 -1.52 9.60
N GLU A 8 3.08 -0.97 9.41
CA GLU A 8 3.61 -0.67 8.08
C GLU A 8 4.10 -1.93 7.34
N GLU A 9 4.46 -3.00 8.06
CA GLU A 9 5.07 -4.21 7.48
C GLU A 9 4.03 -5.12 6.80
N LEU A 10 2.77 -5.17 7.27
CA LEU A 10 1.71 -5.97 6.63
C LEU A 10 1.03 -5.27 5.46
N VAL A 11 0.84 -3.95 5.56
CA VAL A 11 0.23 -3.11 4.51
C VAL A 11 0.98 -3.31 3.19
N ALA A 12 2.32 -3.39 3.25
CA ALA A 12 3.19 -3.64 2.11
C ALA A 12 3.02 -5.01 1.43
N ALA A 13 2.55 -6.01 2.17
CA ALA A 13 2.51 -7.39 1.74
C ALA A 13 1.12 -7.88 1.35
N LEU A 14 0.07 -7.15 1.74
CA LEU A 14 -1.32 -7.54 1.52
C LEU A 14 -2.17 -6.47 0.83
N SER A 15 -1.62 -5.28 0.57
CA SER A 15 -2.32 -4.22 -0.14
C SER A 15 -1.44 -3.57 -1.21
N GLY A 16 -2.03 -3.36 -2.40
CA GLY A 16 -1.38 -2.69 -3.52
C GLY A 16 -1.32 -1.16 -3.41
N ASN A 17 -1.43 -0.57 -2.20
CA ASN A 17 -1.28 0.88 -2.02
C ASN A 17 -1.10 1.33 -0.57
N SER A 18 -0.09 2.16 -0.31
CA SER A 18 0.04 2.92 0.94
C SER A 18 -0.60 4.29 0.77
N SER A 19 -1.83 4.45 1.23
CA SER A 19 -2.41 5.77 1.45
C SER A 19 -3.06 5.83 2.83
N HIS A 20 -2.26 6.19 3.84
CA HIS A 20 -2.67 6.76 5.14
C HIS A 20 -3.89 6.17 5.87
N LYS A 21 -4.24 4.91 5.64
CA LYS A 21 -5.25 4.18 6.40
C LYS A 21 -4.54 3.03 7.12
N ASN A 22 -4.87 2.82 8.39
CA ASN A 22 -4.45 1.67 9.20
C ASN A 22 -5.13 0.38 8.69
N THR A 23 -4.99 0.08 7.40
CA THR A 23 -5.72 -0.93 6.66
C THR A 23 -4.71 -1.91 6.08
N GLU A 24 -4.78 -3.19 6.44
CA GLU A 24 -3.76 -4.16 6.05
C GLU A 24 -4.07 -4.92 4.78
N ARG A 25 -5.34 -5.08 4.42
CA ARG A 25 -5.71 -5.61 3.10
C ARG A 25 -6.77 -4.71 2.50
N SER A 26 -6.33 -3.78 1.65
CA SER A 26 -7.17 -3.16 0.63
C SER A 26 -6.94 -3.95 -0.65
N GLN A 27 -7.96 -4.62 -1.15
CA GLN A 27 -7.90 -5.16 -2.51
C GLN A 27 -8.33 -4.06 -3.47
N GLU A 28 -7.49 -3.79 -4.46
CA GLU A 28 -7.77 -2.82 -5.51
C GLU A 28 -7.53 -3.49 -6.85
N ARG A 29 -8.56 -3.55 -7.71
CA ARG A 29 -8.36 -4.02 -9.08
C ARG A 29 -7.79 -2.86 -9.88
N GLN A 30 -6.55 -3.02 -10.34
CA GLN A 30 -5.86 -1.98 -11.07
C GLN A 30 -5.89 -2.30 -12.58
N THR A 31 -6.60 -1.48 -13.36
CA THR A 31 -6.52 -1.52 -14.84
C THR A 31 -5.54 -0.44 -15.28
N ARG A 32 -4.68 -0.74 -16.26
CA ARG A 32 -3.64 0.18 -16.73
C ARG A 32 -3.46 0.10 -18.24
N LYS A 33 -2.98 1.20 -18.83
CA LYS A 33 -2.36 1.26 -20.15
C LYS A 33 -1.16 2.15 -20.04
N PHE A 34 -0.09 1.75 -20.71
CA PHE A 34 1.20 2.38 -20.48
C PHE A 34 1.42 3.57 -21.40
N ASP A 35 2.14 4.54 -20.84
CA ASP A 35 2.74 5.63 -21.60
C ASP A 35 3.76 5.07 -22.59
N GLN A 36 3.80 5.63 -23.80
CA GLN A 36 4.76 5.26 -24.86
C GLN A 36 6.21 5.30 -24.38
N GLU A 37 6.55 6.18 -23.44
CA GLU A 37 7.90 6.38 -22.93
C GLU A 37 8.35 5.27 -21.95
N LEU A 38 7.41 4.64 -21.22
CA LEU A 38 7.67 3.48 -20.36
C LEU A 38 7.74 2.18 -21.15
N TRP A 39 6.88 2.02 -22.16
CA TRP A 39 6.98 0.90 -23.11
C TRP A 39 8.37 0.82 -23.77
N GLY A 40 8.94 1.98 -24.13
CA GLY A 40 10.27 2.07 -24.72
C GLY A 40 11.40 1.60 -23.78
N GLN A 41 11.15 1.55 -22.47
CA GLN A 41 12.11 1.12 -21.45
C GLN A 41 11.90 -0.33 -20.99
N SER A 42 10.92 -1.05 -21.56
CA SER A 42 10.53 -2.41 -21.13
C SER A 42 10.12 -2.49 -19.65
N LYS A 43 9.54 -1.41 -19.09
CA LYS A 43 9.06 -1.35 -17.70
C LYS A 43 7.56 -1.11 -17.64
N ASN A 44 6.88 -1.79 -16.71
CA ASN A 44 5.45 -1.60 -16.43
C ASN A 44 5.21 -0.50 -15.39
N PHE A 45 6.18 -0.25 -14.51
CA PHE A 45 6.12 0.74 -13.43
C PHE A 45 7.36 1.66 -13.40
N ASP A 46 7.21 2.85 -12.83
CA ASP A 46 8.33 3.71 -12.44
C ASP A 46 8.86 3.31 -11.05
N ASN A 47 9.93 3.95 -10.58
CA ASN A 47 10.42 3.77 -9.22
C ASN A 47 9.40 4.26 -8.19
N PHE A 48 9.30 3.54 -7.07
CA PHE A 48 8.51 3.96 -5.92
C PHE A 48 8.94 5.33 -5.38
N VAL A 49 7.93 6.14 -5.06
CA VAL A 49 8.02 7.37 -4.29
C VAL A 49 7.02 7.36 -3.13
N ALA A 50 7.45 7.86 -1.97
CA ALA A 50 6.57 7.95 -0.80
C ALA A 50 5.59 9.13 -0.91
N PHE A 51 4.35 8.88 -0.47
CA PHE A 51 3.28 9.87 -0.40
C PHE A 51 2.84 10.12 1.05
N ASP A 52 3.40 11.13 1.70
CA ASP A 52 2.99 11.53 3.04
C ASP A 52 1.84 12.54 2.97
N LYS A 53 0.71 12.20 3.59
CA LYS A 53 -0.53 12.98 3.61
C LYS A 53 -0.94 13.42 2.20
N ALA A 54 -0.85 12.49 1.24
CA ALA A 54 -1.11 12.67 -0.20
C ALA A 54 -0.13 13.58 -0.96
N LYS A 55 1.00 13.96 -0.35
CA LYS A 55 2.09 14.70 -0.98
C LYS A 55 3.27 13.78 -1.25
N CYS A 56 3.81 13.82 -2.46
CA CYS A 56 5.11 13.23 -2.73
C CYS A 56 6.21 13.99 -2.00
N THR A 57 6.91 13.31 -1.10
CA THR A 57 7.90 13.91 -0.20
C THR A 57 9.35 13.63 -0.59
N VAL A 58 9.55 12.77 -1.59
CA VAL A 58 10.87 12.51 -2.17
C VAL A 58 11.36 13.76 -2.95
N PRO A 59 12.65 14.12 -2.88
CA PRO A 59 13.19 15.22 -3.67
C PRO A 59 12.97 15.00 -5.17
N GLY A 60 12.48 16.02 -5.88
CA GLY A 60 12.41 16.00 -7.34
C GLY A 60 11.25 15.23 -7.96
N CYS A 61 10.19 14.89 -7.21
CA CYS A 61 9.08 14.06 -7.72
C CYS A 61 8.56 14.46 -9.12
N SER A 62 8.32 15.75 -9.34
CA SER A 62 7.84 16.25 -10.63
C SER A 62 8.86 16.07 -11.75
N MET A 63 10.13 16.41 -11.51
CA MET A 63 11.17 16.38 -12.55
C MET A 63 11.66 14.97 -12.86
N LEU A 64 11.67 14.07 -11.88
CA LEU A 64 12.21 12.72 -12.04
C LEU A 64 11.15 11.71 -12.48
N HIS A 65 9.87 11.94 -12.17
CA HIS A 65 8.81 10.97 -12.40
C HIS A 65 7.72 11.54 -13.33
N TRP A 66 7.06 12.65 -12.96
CA TRP A 66 5.84 13.07 -13.65
C TRP A 66 6.06 13.82 -14.97
N LEU A 67 7.05 14.70 -15.03
CA LEU A 67 7.42 15.43 -16.25
C LEU A 67 8.02 14.53 -17.34
N PRO A 68 8.85 13.52 -17.03
CA PRO A 68 9.28 12.57 -18.05
C PRO A 68 8.15 11.60 -18.37
N LEU A 69 7.59 10.87 -17.39
CA LEU A 69 6.80 9.66 -17.67
C LEU A 69 5.28 9.83 -17.54
N GLY A 70 4.81 11.03 -17.21
CA GLY A 70 3.44 11.22 -16.76
C GLY A 70 3.22 10.73 -15.33
N TYR A 71 1.98 10.81 -14.85
CA TYR A 71 1.59 10.38 -13.50
C TYR A 71 1.42 8.85 -13.43
N VAL A 72 2.44 8.09 -13.80
CA VAL A 72 2.42 6.63 -13.78
C VAL A 72 2.57 6.07 -12.38
N ILE A 73 2.26 4.78 -12.23
CA ILE A 73 2.42 4.10 -10.94
C ILE A 73 3.88 3.73 -10.75
N GLY A 74 4.40 4.06 -9.58
CA GLY A 74 5.71 3.62 -9.14
C GLY A 74 5.61 2.31 -8.36
N CYS A 75 6.66 1.50 -8.36
CA CYS A 75 6.75 0.35 -7.47
C CYS A 75 8.16 0.12 -6.96
N THR A 76 8.28 -0.60 -5.85
CA THR A 76 9.55 -1.19 -5.41
C THR A 76 9.25 -2.49 -4.70
N LYS A 77 10.09 -3.50 -4.93
CA LYS A 77 10.04 -4.74 -4.13
C LYS A 77 10.34 -4.36 -2.69
N ASN A 78 9.43 -4.72 -1.79
CA ASN A 78 9.67 -4.51 -0.38
C ASN A 78 10.45 -5.70 0.17
N ASP A 79 11.62 -5.43 0.73
CA ASP A 79 12.22 -6.35 1.68
C ASP A 79 11.50 -6.15 3.00
N VAL A 80 10.34 -6.80 3.16
CA VAL A 80 9.64 -6.95 4.45
C VAL A 80 10.48 -7.73 5.46
N GLY A 81 11.83 -7.74 5.39
CA GLY A 81 12.81 -8.63 6.02
C GLY A 81 12.76 -8.78 7.54
N ARG A 82 11.74 -8.23 8.18
CA ARG A 82 11.34 -8.43 9.57
C ARG A 82 10.12 -9.35 9.74
N VAL A 83 9.31 -9.60 8.72
CA VAL A 83 8.18 -10.56 8.69
C VAL A 83 8.36 -11.50 7.50
N ALA A 84 8.40 -12.79 7.77
CA ALA A 84 8.39 -13.79 6.70
C ALA A 84 6.96 -13.92 6.19
N LEU A 85 6.71 -13.47 4.96
CA LEU A 85 5.43 -13.61 4.25
C LEU A 85 5.66 -14.35 2.93
N PRO A 86 4.69 -15.15 2.45
CA PRO A 86 4.81 -15.78 1.13
C PRO A 86 4.75 -14.72 0.02
N GLY A 87 5.51 -14.94 -1.06
CA GLY A 87 5.51 -14.08 -2.24
C GLY A 87 6.54 -12.94 -2.19
N GLU A 88 6.49 -12.08 -3.20
CA GLU A 88 7.28 -10.84 -3.26
C GLU A 88 6.37 -9.67 -2.89
N ALA A 89 6.47 -9.17 -1.66
CA ALA A 89 5.78 -7.95 -1.26
C ALA A 89 6.30 -6.76 -2.09
N ALA A 90 5.42 -5.85 -2.47
CA ALA A 90 5.79 -4.66 -3.24
C ALA A 90 5.00 -3.45 -2.75
N TRP A 91 5.69 -2.31 -2.63
CA TRP A 91 5.03 -1.04 -2.44
C TRP A 91 4.70 -0.44 -3.78
N PHE A 92 3.52 0.20 -3.87
CA PHE A 92 3.13 0.96 -5.05
C PHE A 92 2.87 2.42 -4.69
N SER A 93 3.22 3.29 -5.64
CA SER A 93 3.02 4.73 -5.59
C SER A 93 1.93 5.09 -6.58
N LEU A 94 0.80 5.61 -6.10
CA LEU A 94 -0.34 5.95 -6.94
C LEU A 94 -0.55 7.48 -6.93
N PRO A 95 -0.01 8.23 -7.91
CA PRO A 95 -0.08 9.68 -7.92
C PRO A 95 -1.52 10.19 -8.14
N GLY A 96 -2.16 10.58 -7.04
CA GLY A 96 -3.44 11.29 -7.08
C GLY A 96 -3.32 12.72 -7.57
N THR A 97 -4.44 13.44 -7.62
CA THR A 97 -4.48 14.86 -8.00
C THR A 97 -3.59 15.72 -7.08
N CYS A 98 -2.93 16.72 -7.63
CA CYS A 98 -2.06 17.65 -6.90
C CYS A 98 -1.07 16.92 -5.95
N PRO A 99 -0.24 16.00 -6.48
CA PRO A 99 0.69 15.21 -5.67
C PRO A 99 1.83 16.06 -5.06
N SER A 100 1.99 17.32 -5.47
CA SER A 100 2.96 18.24 -4.86
C SER A 100 2.51 18.87 -3.53
N LYS A 101 1.24 18.67 -3.12
CA LYS A 101 0.67 19.28 -1.91
C LYS A 101 0.10 18.23 -0.98
N PHE A 102 0.09 18.57 0.31
CA PHE A 102 -0.65 17.78 1.29
C PHE A 102 -2.15 17.85 0.98
N TYR A 103 -2.93 16.83 1.36
CA TYR A 103 -4.36 16.75 1.06
C TYR A 103 -5.14 18.00 1.51
N PHE A 104 -4.77 18.58 2.65
CA PHE A 104 -5.38 19.79 3.21
C PHE A 104 -4.88 21.10 2.58
N GLN A 105 -3.98 21.03 1.59
CA GLN A 105 -3.43 22.18 0.86
C GLN A 105 -3.74 22.11 -0.65
N LYS A 106 -4.54 21.15 -1.09
CA LYS A 106 -4.92 21.02 -2.50
C LYS A 106 -5.91 22.13 -2.85
N SER A 107 -5.60 22.88 -3.90
CA SER A 107 -6.50 23.89 -4.48
C SER A 107 -6.94 23.46 -5.88
N ASP A 108 -8.04 24.04 -6.37
CA ASP A 108 -8.54 23.77 -7.72
C ASP A 108 -7.51 24.09 -8.79
N GLU A 109 -6.70 25.14 -8.60
CA GLU A 109 -5.60 25.49 -9.51
C GLU A 109 -4.54 24.40 -9.54
N CYS A 110 -4.20 23.82 -8.38
CA CYS A 110 -3.24 22.74 -8.31
C CYS A 110 -3.78 21.47 -8.97
N VAL A 111 -5.03 21.11 -8.70
CA VAL A 111 -5.67 19.92 -9.30
C VAL A 111 -5.74 20.05 -10.83
N LYS A 112 -5.98 21.26 -11.35
CA LYS A 112 -5.95 21.51 -12.81
C LYS A 112 -4.55 21.39 -13.41
N ARG A 113 -3.52 21.89 -12.71
CA ARG A 113 -2.13 21.81 -13.18
C ARG A 113 -1.55 20.41 -13.06
N GLU A 114 -1.97 19.69 -12.04
CA GLU A 114 -1.45 18.38 -11.65
C GLU A 114 -2.62 17.41 -11.47
N PRO A 115 -3.21 16.91 -12.57
CA PRO A 115 -4.41 16.06 -12.52
C PRO A 115 -4.17 14.68 -11.89
N GLY A 116 -2.92 14.23 -11.74
CA GLY A 116 -2.60 12.87 -11.30
C GLY A 116 -2.80 11.85 -12.41
N GLY A 117 -2.69 10.56 -12.08
CA GLY A 117 -2.74 9.46 -13.06
C GLY A 117 -4.03 8.66 -13.08
N GLN A 118 -4.86 8.80 -12.05
CA GLN A 118 -6.15 8.09 -11.96
C GLN A 118 -7.12 8.66 -13.02
N CYS A 119 -7.52 7.80 -13.95
CA CYS A 119 -8.50 8.12 -14.98
C CYS A 119 -9.88 8.42 -14.36
N LYS A 120 -10.55 9.47 -14.86
CA LYS A 120 -11.91 9.85 -14.43
C LYS A 120 -13.01 8.95 -15.03
N GLY A 121 -12.71 8.20 -16.09
CA GLY A 121 -13.61 7.28 -16.76
C GLY A 121 -13.17 5.82 -16.59
N SER A 122 -13.95 4.90 -17.16
CA SER A 122 -13.68 3.45 -17.11
C SER A 122 -12.60 2.96 -18.09
N GLN A 123 -11.94 3.88 -18.79
CA GLN A 123 -10.95 3.56 -19.81
C GLN A 123 -9.63 4.24 -19.47
N VAL A 124 -8.59 3.42 -19.32
CA VAL A 124 -7.22 3.92 -19.25
C VAL A 124 -6.73 4.20 -20.66
N THR A 125 -6.25 5.43 -20.88
CA THR A 125 -5.78 5.89 -22.19
C THR A 125 -4.28 5.65 -22.36
N GLY A 126 -3.52 5.70 -21.27
CA GLY A 126 -2.05 5.74 -21.30
C GLY A 126 -1.51 7.16 -21.52
N GLU A 127 -2.39 8.17 -21.54
CA GLU A 127 -1.98 9.57 -21.52
C GLU A 127 -1.34 9.91 -20.18
N ARG A 128 -0.52 10.96 -20.16
CA ARG A 128 0.27 11.37 -18.98
C ARG A 128 -0.59 11.67 -17.74
N ASP A 129 -1.87 11.98 -17.90
CA ASP A 129 -2.85 12.25 -16.83
C ASP A 129 -3.95 11.19 -16.69
N CYS A 130 -3.82 10.06 -17.40
CA CYS A 130 -4.75 8.94 -17.34
C CYS A 130 -3.99 7.63 -17.63
N THR A 131 -3.26 7.18 -16.61
CA THR A 131 -2.30 6.07 -16.64
C THR A 131 -2.81 4.83 -15.90
N TYR A 132 -3.77 5.00 -14.97
CA TYR A 132 -4.32 3.90 -14.20
C TYR A 132 -5.77 4.13 -13.78
N GLN A 133 -6.43 3.02 -13.42
CA GLN A 133 -7.71 3.03 -12.75
C GLN A 133 -7.68 2.04 -11.59
N ILE A 134 -8.02 2.52 -10.41
CA ILE A 134 -8.30 1.73 -9.21
C ILE A 134 -9.80 1.48 -9.08
N GLU A 135 -10.17 0.25 -8.73
CA GLU A 135 -11.49 -0.13 -8.21
C GLU A 135 -11.33 -0.65 -6.77
N GLU A 136 -12.03 -0.04 -5.81
CA GLU A 136 -12.03 -0.49 -4.41
C GLU A 136 -12.76 -1.84 -4.27
N ALA A 137 -12.09 -2.86 -3.75
CA ALA A 137 -12.67 -4.19 -3.55
C ALA A 137 -12.90 -4.56 -2.06
N GLY A 138 -12.76 -3.59 -1.16
CA GLY A 138 -13.01 -3.74 0.28
C GLY A 138 -11.74 -3.79 1.12
N GLU A 139 -11.92 -3.65 2.44
CA GLU A 139 -10.82 -3.54 3.38
C GLU A 139 -10.99 -4.30 4.70
N ILE A 140 -9.88 -4.84 5.23
CA ILE A 140 -9.80 -5.38 6.60
C ILE A 140 -8.85 -4.49 7.43
N PRO A 141 -9.33 -3.88 8.52
CA PRO A 141 -8.50 -3.06 9.40
C PRO A 141 -7.58 -3.92 10.28
N LEU A 142 -6.35 -3.45 10.51
CA LEU A 142 -5.39 -4.14 11.37
C LEU A 142 -5.87 -4.31 12.81
N ASP A 143 -6.62 -3.34 13.31
CA ASP A 143 -7.13 -3.38 14.68
C ASP A 143 -8.04 -4.61 14.91
N GLU A 144 -8.68 -5.11 13.85
CA GLU A 144 -9.49 -6.34 13.86
C GLU A 144 -8.59 -7.59 13.87
N LEU A 145 -7.48 -7.56 13.15
CA LEU A 145 -6.53 -8.67 13.05
C LEU A 145 -5.67 -8.83 14.31
N SER A 146 -5.15 -7.72 14.83
CA SER A 146 -4.40 -7.68 16.09
C SER A 146 -5.29 -7.75 17.33
N GLY A 147 -6.55 -7.36 17.24
CA GLY A 147 -7.44 -7.20 18.40
C GLY A 147 -7.14 -5.94 19.22
N ILE A 148 -6.28 -5.03 18.73
CA ILE A 148 -5.86 -3.80 19.42
C ILE A 148 -6.62 -2.60 18.82
N LYS A 149 -7.70 -2.17 19.48
CA LYS A 149 -8.58 -1.09 18.97
C LYS A 149 -8.00 0.31 19.05
N ASN A 150 -7.24 0.61 20.10
CA ASN A 150 -6.57 1.89 20.25
C ASN A 150 -5.13 1.64 20.67
N TYR A 151 -4.23 1.65 19.68
CA TYR A 151 -2.83 1.33 19.89
C TYR A 151 -2.16 2.24 20.91
N ASN A 152 -2.42 3.55 20.84
CA ASN A 152 -1.79 4.53 21.72
C ASN A 152 -2.27 4.33 23.15
N ASP A 153 -3.58 4.21 23.36
CA ASP A 153 -4.13 3.99 24.70
C ASP A 153 -3.63 2.67 25.28
N VAL A 154 -3.65 1.59 24.49
CA VAL A 154 -3.29 0.24 24.97
C VAL A 154 -1.79 0.16 25.28
N CYS A 155 -0.91 0.65 24.40
CA CYS A 155 0.54 0.65 24.65
C CYS A 155 0.89 1.51 25.87
N GLU A 156 0.38 2.75 25.94
CA GLU A 156 0.78 3.70 26.99
C GLU A 156 0.18 3.36 28.36
N SER A 157 -1.06 2.87 28.42
CA SER A 157 -1.76 2.63 29.69
C SER A 157 -1.56 1.23 30.26
N THR A 158 -1.33 0.21 29.44
CA THR A 158 -1.30 -1.20 29.88
C THR A 158 0.05 -1.89 29.72
N GLY A 159 0.98 -1.29 28.96
CA GLY A 159 2.25 -1.92 28.61
C GLY A 159 2.11 -3.11 27.64
N VAL A 160 0.92 -3.30 27.06
CA VAL A 160 0.69 -4.27 25.98
C VAL A 160 1.49 -3.86 24.75
N ARG A 161 2.23 -4.82 24.20
CA ARG A 161 3.03 -4.69 22.99
C ARG A 161 2.40 -5.57 21.91
N GLU A 162 2.21 -4.99 20.74
CA GLU A 162 1.80 -5.72 19.55
C GLU A 162 2.82 -6.80 19.18
N TYR A 163 4.11 -6.50 19.38
CA TYR A 163 5.20 -7.44 19.22
C TYR A 163 6.42 -6.99 20.03
N ASP A 164 7.15 -7.96 20.58
CA ASP A 164 8.41 -7.78 21.30
C ASP A 164 9.48 -8.65 20.64
N GLU A 165 10.54 -8.03 20.13
CA GLU A 165 11.63 -8.69 19.41
C GLU A 165 12.40 -9.70 20.27
N THR A 166 12.48 -9.48 21.58
CA THR A 166 13.23 -10.37 22.48
C THR A 166 12.49 -11.68 22.70
N THR A 167 11.17 -11.61 22.78
CA THR A 167 10.31 -12.78 23.05
C THR A 167 9.68 -13.38 21.79
N ASP A 168 9.83 -12.70 20.64
CA ASP A 168 9.22 -13.05 19.35
C ASP A 168 7.68 -13.22 19.44
N LYS A 169 7.06 -12.39 20.29
CA LYS A 169 5.63 -12.48 20.64
C LYS A 169 5.03 -11.12 20.96
N GLY A 170 3.73 -11.00 20.78
CA GLY A 170 2.94 -9.91 21.38
C GLY A 170 2.52 -10.25 22.81
N THR A 171 2.29 -9.24 23.64
CA THR A 171 1.82 -9.41 25.03
C THR A 171 0.30 -9.21 25.19
N GLY A 172 -0.37 -8.65 24.19
CA GLY A 172 -1.84 -8.54 24.12
C GLY A 172 -2.45 -9.05 22.81
N THR A 173 -1.64 -9.58 21.91
CA THR A 173 -2.07 -10.25 20.68
C THR A 173 -1.10 -11.36 20.34
N SER A 174 -1.61 -12.47 19.78
CA SER A 174 -0.78 -13.56 19.28
C SER A 174 -0.55 -13.48 17.77
N PHE A 175 -1.17 -12.52 17.09
CA PHE A 175 -1.15 -12.40 15.63
C PHE A 175 0.29 -12.36 15.09
N TRP A 176 1.18 -11.63 15.77
CA TRP A 176 2.58 -11.43 15.36
C TRP A 176 3.58 -12.47 15.91
N ASN A 177 3.14 -13.47 16.67
CA ASN A 177 4.06 -14.43 17.31
C ASN A 177 4.85 -15.25 16.28
N GLY A 178 6.18 -15.21 16.28
CA GLY A 178 6.97 -15.83 15.21
C GLY A 178 6.81 -15.10 13.90
N LYS A 179 7.10 -13.80 13.87
CA LYS A 179 6.92 -13.01 12.64
C LYS A 179 7.91 -13.41 11.55
N ALA A 180 9.11 -13.84 11.94
CA ALA A 180 10.14 -14.32 11.02
C ALA A 180 9.97 -15.79 10.59
N ASP A 181 8.93 -16.50 11.08
CA ASP A 181 8.65 -17.88 10.68
C ASP A 181 7.80 -17.91 9.40
N PRO A 182 8.33 -18.43 8.26
CA PRO A 182 7.60 -18.45 6.99
C PRO A 182 6.29 -19.24 7.04
N LYS A 183 6.20 -20.29 7.89
CA LYS A 183 4.97 -21.08 8.03
C LYS A 183 3.88 -20.23 8.68
N LYS A 184 4.22 -19.53 9.75
CA LYS A 184 3.29 -18.59 10.40
C LYS A 184 2.95 -17.41 9.50
N GLY A 185 3.88 -16.97 8.67
CA GLY A 185 3.64 -16.04 7.58
C GLY A 185 2.52 -16.47 6.66
N ALA A 186 2.65 -17.68 6.11
CA ALA A 186 1.63 -18.27 5.25
C ALA A 186 0.28 -18.44 5.98
N GLU A 187 0.30 -18.83 7.25
CA GLU A 187 -0.91 -18.89 8.09
C GLU A 187 -1.60 -17.53 8.25
N ARG A 188 -0.85 -16.44 8.45
CA ARG A 188 -1.41 -15.07 8.53
C ARG A 188 -2.05 -14.65 7.22
N VAL A 189 -1.34 -14.83 6.09
CA VAL A 189 -1.88 -14.50 4.75
C VAL A 189 -3.15 -15.31 4.47
N LYS A 190 -3.16 -16.60 4.83
CA LYS A 190 -4.34 -17.44 4.70
C LYS A 190 -5.50 -16.94 5.57
N PHE A 191 -5.24 -16.63 6.84
CA PHE A 191 -6.26 -16.13 7.77
C PHE A 191 -6.92 -14.84 7.25
N ILE A 192 -6.12 -13.90 6.76
CA ILE A 192 -6.63 -12.63 6.20
C ILE A 192 -7.41 -12.89 4.91
N SER A 193 -6.94 -13.83 4.08
CA SER A 193 -7.63 -14.21 2.85
C SER A 193 -9.01 -14.84 3.12
N ASP A 194 -9.09 -15.74 4.09
CA ASP A 194 -10.33 -16.38 4.53
C ASP A 194 -11.31 -15.34 5.12
N LEU A 195 -10.80 -14.42 5.96
CA LEU A 195 -11.59 -13.34 6.56
C LEU A 195 -12.16 -12.40 5.50
N PHE A 196 -11.35 -12.07 4.48
CA PHE A 196 -11.75 -11.21 3.38
C PHE A 196 -12.86 -11.87 2.55
N ALA A 197 -12.66 -13.12 2.13
CA ALA A 197 -13.65 -13.86 1.35
C ALA A 197 -14.99 -13.98 2.10
N LYS A 198 -14.95 -14.13 3.42
CA LYS A 198 -16.14 -14.17 4.27
C LYS A 198 -16.86 -12.81 4.33
N ARG A 199 -16.13 -11.71 4.42
CA ARG A 199 -16.69 -10.36 4.59
C ARG A 199 -17.15 -9.73 3.28
N PHE A 200 -16.45 -10.08 2.20
CA PHE A 200 -16.60 -9.51 0.88
C PHE A 200 -16.90 -10.63 -0.15
N PRO A 201 -17.98 -11.40 0.01
CA PRO A 201 -18.24 -12.60 -0.81
C PRO A 201 -18.52 -12.29 -2.29
N HIS A 202 -18.78 -11.03 -2.62
CA HIS A 202 -19.02 -10.56 -3.99
C HIS A 202 -17.73 -10.19 -4.74
N PHE A 203 -16.62 -10.04 -4.01
CA PHE A 203 -15.30 -9.80 -4.60
C PHE A 203 -14.54 -11.11 -4.73
N PRO A 204 -13.66 -11.24 -5.74
CA PRO A 204 -12.83 -12.42 -5.87
C PRO A 204 -11.94 -12.59 -4.63
N ALA A 205 -11.91 -13.80 -4.08
CA ALA A 205 -11.13 -14.09 -2.86
C ALA A 205 -9.61 -13.84 -3.05
N HIS A 206 -9.15 -13.93 -4.30
CA HIS A 206 -7.78 -13.70 -4.72
C HIS A 206 -7.77 -12.80 -5.97
N LEU A 207 -6.94 -11.76 -5.93
CA LEU A 207 -6.51 -11.00 -7.09
C LEU A 207 -5.04 -11.33 -7.30
N ASP A 208 -4.60 -11.48 -8.54
CA ASP A 208 -3.19 -11.68 -8.83
C ASP A 208 -2.42 -10.40 -8.49
N ASP A 209 -1.31 -10.55 -7.77
CA ASP A 209 -0.44 -9.43 -7.44
C ASP A 209 0.24 -8.91 -8.72
N PRO A 210 0.20 -7.59 -8.99
CA PRO A 210 0.90 -7.05 -10.15
C PRO A 210 2.42 -7.20 -9.97
N PRO A 211 3.16 -7.65 -11.00
CA PRO A 211 4.61 -7.79 -10.90
C PRO A 211 5.27 -6.42 -10.77
N CYS A 212 6.15 -6.22 -9.79
CA CYS A 212 6.96 -5.00 -9.70
C CYS A 212 8.30 -5.19 -10.46
N ASP A 213 8.43 -4.50 -11.59
CA ASP A 213 9.55 -4.59 -12.53
C ASP A 213 10.35 -3.29 -12.69
N ALA A 214 10.15 -2.35 -11.76
CA ALA A 214 10.86 -1.07 -11.68
C ALA A 214 12.37 -1.25 -11.40
#